data_AF-A0A5E8BSC0-F1
#
_entry.id   AF-A0A5E8BSC0-F1
#
_cell.length_a   1.000
_cell.length_b   1.000
_cell.length_c   1.000
_cell.angle_alpha   90.00
_cell.angle_beta   90.00
_cell.angle_gamma   90.00
#
_symmetry.space_group_name_H-M   'P 1'
#
loop_
_entity.id
_entity.type
_entity.pdbx_description
1 polymer ?
#
loop_
_entity_poly.entity_id
_entity_poly.type
_entity_poly.pdbx_seq_one_letter_code
_entity_poly.pdbx_strand_id
1 'polypeptide(L)'
;MPAYTEQPTTHEVNVEEYDKVRSKLRELITKKRALDKNLNALEEQIYKAEGVYLEDTTAGNVVKGFDNYIKGSQTKKKAGLNEQDRIFSMSSAIFIKVKMKEDDDKN
;
A
#
# COMPACT_ATOMS: atom_id res chain seq x y z
N MET A 1 11.52 23.09 63.06
CA MET A 1 11.00 21.90 62.36
C MET A 1 10.98 22.21 60.87
N PRO A 2 11.90 21.66 60.05
CA PRO A 2 11.85 21.83 58.60
C PRO A 2 10.96 20.74 57.97
N ALA A 3 10.06 21.16 57.06
CA ALA A 3 9.19 20.27 56.31
C ALA A 3 10.02 19.48 55.28
N TYR A 4 9.92 18.15 55.30
CA TYR A 4 10.50 17.30 54.27
C TYR A 4 9.67 17.45 52.99
N THR A 5 10.25 18.09 51.99
CA THR A 5 9.77 17.99 50.60
C THR A 5 10.05 16.56 50.13
N GLU A 6 9.00 15.77 49.96
CA GLU A 6 9.10 14.42 49.39
C GLU A 6 9.69 14.51 47.97
N GLN A 7 10.95 14.08 47.83
CA GLN A 7 11.56 13.93 46.51
C GLN A 7 11.04 12.63 45.90
N PRO A 8 10.62 12.64 44.61
CA PRO A 8 10.10 11.45 43.96
C PRO A 8 11.18 10.36 43.95
N THR A 9 10.82 9.18 44.44
CA THR A 9 11.76 8.07 44.57
C THR A 9 12.11 7.52 43.18
N THR A 10 13.36 7.06 43.01
CA THR A 10 13.91 6.53 41.75
C THR A 10 13.10 5.40 41.11
N HIS A 11 12.21 4.75 41.88
CA HIS A 11 11.28 3.74 41.39
C HIS A 11 10.09 4.32 40.62
N GLU A 12 9.57 5.49 40.99
CA GLU A 12 8.43 6.12 40.31
C GLU A 12 8.80 6.63 38.91
N VAL A 13 10.03 7.15 38.75
CA VAL A 13 10.55 7.62 37.45
C VAL A 13 10.63 6.48 36.43
N ASN A 14 10.97 5.27 36.88
CA ASN A 14 11.07 4.08 36.03
C ASN A 14 9.67 3.58 35.57
N VAL A 15 8.66 3.65 36.44
CA VAL A 15 7.28 3.25 36.10
C VAL A 15 6.67 4.24 35.10
N GLU A 16 6.89 5.54 35.27
CA GLU A 16 6.34 6.54 34.37
C GLU A 16 6.98 6.51 32.98
N GLU A 17 8.29 6.25 32.89
CA GLU A 17 8.97 6.00 31.61
C GLU A 17 8.46 4.73 30.93
N TYR A 18 8.27 3.64 31.68
CA TYR A 18 7.69 2.40 31.17
C TYR A 18 6.28 2.62 30.61
N ASP A 19 5.42 3.36 31.31
CA ASP A 19 4.07 3.65 30.84
C ASP A 19 4.05 4.55 29.60
N LYS A 20 4.98 5.51 29.50
CA LYS A 20 5.18 6.33 28.28
C LYS A 20 5.57 5.46 27.09
N VAL A 21 6.55 4.57 27.26
CA VAL A 21 7.00 3.64 26.21
C VAL A 21 5.88 2.68 25.81
N ARG A 22 5.12 2.16 26.78
CA ARG A 22 3.97 1.27 26.54
C ARG A 22 2.85 1.96 25.78
N SER A 23 2.55 3.22 26.13
CA SER A 23 1.56 4.04 25.41
C SER A 23 1.99 4.30 23.97
N LYS A 24 3.25 4.71 23.77
CA LYS A 24 3.83 4.93 22.44
C LYS A 24 3.82 3.66 21.59
N LEU A 25 4.11 2.50 22.18
CA LEU A 25 4.04 1.22 21.47
C LEU A 25 2.62 0.93 20.98
N ARG A 26 1.60 1.15 21.81
CA ARG A 26 0.18 0.98 21.42
C ARG A 26 -0.22 1.92 20.29
N GLU A 27 0.21 3.17 20.35
CA GLU A 27 -0.01 4.13 19.28
C GLU A 27 0.65 3.68 17.97
N LEU A 28 1.92 3.26 18.03
CA LEU A 28 2.65 2.77 16.85
C LEU A 28 2.01 1.54 16.23
N ILE A 29 1.53 0.58 17.04
CA ILE A 29 0.79 -0.59 16.55
C ILE A 29 -0.49 -0.17 15.84
N THR A 30 -1.24 0.78 16.42
CA THR A 30 -2.48 1.29 15.83
C THR A 30 -2.21 2.02 14.53
N LYS A 31 -1.16 2.85 14.49
CA LYS A 31 -0.70 3.56 13.30
C LYS A 31 -0.26 2.59 12.21
N LYS A 32 0.49 1.54 12.56
CA LYS A 32 0.88 0.49 11.61
C LYS A 32 -0.37 -0.15 10.98
N ARG A 33 -1.35 -0.56 11.79
CA ARG A 33 -2.61 -1.14 11.28
C ARG A 33 -3.36 -0.20 10.35
N ALA A 34 -3.40 1.09 10.66
CA ALA A 34 -4.02 2.09 9.81
C ALA A 34 -3.28 2.26 8.47
N LEU A 35 -1.94 2.28 8.50
CA LEU A 35 -1.11 2.34 7.29
C LEU A 35 -1.29 1.10 6.42
N ASP A 36 -1.29 -0.09 7.02
CA ASP A 36 -1.51 -1.35 6.28
C ASP A 36 -2.89 -1.35 5.59
N LYS A 37 -3.94 -0.86 6.28
CA LYS A 37 -5.27 -0.72 5.69
C LYS A 37 -5.29 0.29 4.53
N ASN A 38 -4.65 1.44 4.71
CA ASN A 38 -4.59 2.48 3.67
C ASN A 38 -3.80 2.01 2.44
N LEU A 39 -2.70 1.28 2.67
CA LEU A 39 -1.91 0.68 1.61
C LEU A 39 -2.78 -0.27 0.79
N ASN A 40 -3.48 -1.21 1.43
CA ASN A 40 -4.37 -2.14 0.71
C ASN A 40 -5.45 -1.42 -0.11
N ALA A 41 -6.06 -0.35 0.45
CA ALA A 41 -7.05 0.45 -0.27
C ALA A 41 -6.47 1.17 -1.50
N LEU A 42 -5.24 1.68 -1.39
CA LEU A 42 -4.54 2.32 -2.50
C LEU A 42 -4.17 1.31 -3.59
N GLU A 43 -3.69 0.13 -3.23
CA GLU A 43 -3.38 -0.94 -4.19
C GLU A 43 -4.63 -1.35 -4.98
N GLU A 44 -5.77 -1.50 -4.31
CA GLU A 44 -7.05 -1.79 -4.97
C GLU A 44 -7.48 -0.66 -5.91
N GLN A 45 -7.29 0.60 -5.50
CA GLN A 45 -7.58 1.76 -6.34
C GLN A 45 -6.70 1.80 -7.58
N ILE A 46 -5.39 1.54 -7.44
CA ILE A 46 -4.44 1.46 -8.56
C ILE A 46 -4.89 0.38 -9.54
N TYR A 47 -5.18 -0.82 -9.06
CA TYR A 47 -5.60 -1.94 -9.90
C TYR A 47 -6.85 -1.63 -10.73
N LYS A 48 -7.86 -1.01 -10.10
CA LYS A 48 -9.10 -0.58 -10.77
C LYS A 48 -8.82 0.50 -11.81
N ALA A 49 -8.08 1.53 -11.44
CA ALA A 49 -7.75 2.64 -12.32
C ALA A 49 -6.95 2.18 -13.55
N GLU A 50 -5.98 1.28 -13.36
CA GLU A 50 -5.23 0.66 -14.45
C GLU A 50 -6.13 -0.12 -15.40
N GLY A 51 -7.10 -0.88 -14.86
CA GLY A 51 -8.05 -1.64 -15.67
C GLY A 51 -8.82 -0.73 -16.61
N VAL A 52 -9.45 0.31 -16.05
CA VAL A 52 -10.19 1.31 -16.83
C VAL A 52 -9.29 2.00 -17.86
N TYR A 53 -8.09 2.43 -17.45
CA TYR A 53 -7.16 3.10 -18.35
C TYR A 53 -6.77 2.22 -19.53
N LEU A 54 -6.39 0.95 -19.30
CA LEU A 54 -5.98 0.04 -20.36
C LEU A 54 -7.15 -0.34 -21.30
N GLU A 55 -8.37 -0.42 -20.77
CA GLU A 55 -9.59 -0.65 -21.56
C GLU A 55 -9.91 0.52 -22.48
N ASP A 56 -9.80 1.75 -21.97
CA ASP A 56 -10.15 2.96 -22.73
C ASP A 56 -9.06 3.34 -23.75
N THR A 57 -7.80 2.94 -23.52
CA THR A 57 -6.63 3.39 -24.29
C THR A 57 -6.09 2.34 -25.26
N THR A 58 -6.98 1.62 -25.95
CA THR A 58 -6.60 0.55 -26.90
C THR A 58 -5.78 1.02 -28.10
N ALA A 59 -5.94 2.27 -28.54
CA ALA A 59 -5.23 2.83 -29.69
C ALA A 59 -3.80 3.29 -29.35
N GLY A 60 -3.43 3.40 -28.07
CA GLY A 60 -2.10 3.81 -27.65
C GLY A 60 -2.08 4.25 -26.19
N ASN A 61 -1.08 3.80 -25.44
CA ASN A 61 -0.96 4.06 -24.02
C ASN A 61 0.49 3.96 -23.53
N VAL A 62 0.73 4.32 -22.27
CA VAL A 62 2.07 4.33 -21.68
C VAL A 62 2.75 2.95 -21.65
N VAL A 63 1.97 1.86 -21.69
CA VAL A 63 2.50 0.49 -21.60
C VAL A 63 2.95 -0.03 -22.96
N LYS A 64 2.16 0.21 -24.01
CA LYS A 64 2.38 -0.34 -25.36
C LYS A 64 2.94 0.69 -26.35
N GLY A 65 2.97 1.95 -25.98
CA GLY A 65 3.36 3.07 -26.83
C GLY A 65 2.18 3.68 -27.61
N PHE A 66 2.45 4.80 -28.30
CA PHE A 66 1.46 5.60 -29.02
C PHE A 66 1.56 5.50 -30.56
N ASP A 67 2.34 4.54 -31.06
CA ASP A 67 2.56 4.35 -32.49
C ASP A 67 1.27 4.16 -33.30
N ASN A 68 0.34 3.35 -32.78
CA ASN A 68 -0.95 3.09 -33.42
C ASN A 68 -1.87 4.30 -33.42
N TYR A 69 -1.78 5.14 -32.38
CA TYR A 69 -2.50 6.40 -32.26
C TYR A 69 -2.03 7.40 -33.33
N ILE A 70 -0.71 7.54 -33.51
CA ILE A 70 -0.13 8.48 -34.49
C ILE A 70 -0.39 8.03 -35.92
N LYS A 71 -0.31 6.73 -36.21
CA LYS A 71 -0.48 6.17 -37.56
C LYS A 71 -1.95 6.09 -38.00
N GLY A 72 -2.90 6.51 -37.16
CA GLY A 72 -4.34 6.42 -37.43
C GLY A 72 -4.85 4.98 -37.64
N SER A 73 -4.02 3.98 -37.31
CA SER A 73 -4.34 2.59 -37.50
C SER A 73 -5.19 2.14 -36.33
N GLN A 74 -6.50 2.21 -36.51
CA GLN A 74 -7.47 1.61 -35.61
C GLN A 74 -7.40 0.09 -35.75
N THR A 75 -6.28 -0.53 -35.34
CA THR A 75 -6.25 -1.98 -35.14
C THR A 75 -7.14 -2.27 -33.95
N LYS A 76 -8.44 -2.43 -34.21
CA LYS A 76 -9.47 -2.91 -33.28
C LYS A 76 -9.26 -4.36 -32.85
N LYS A 77 -8.01 -4.83 -32.77
CA LYS A 77 -7.72 -6.01 -32.00
C LYS A 77 -7.85 -5.54 -30.57
N LYS A 78 -8.97 -5.90 -29.93
CA LYS A 78 -9.06 -6.02 -28.47
C LYS A 78 -7.86 -6.89 -28.07
N ALA A 79 -6.72 -6.26 -27.83
CA ALA A 79 -5.64 -6.90 -27.13
C ALA A 79 -6.25 -7.15 -25.75
N GLY A 80 -6.62 -8.39 -25.47
CA GLY A 80 -7.17 -8.75 -24.17
C GLY A 80 -6.28 -8.14 -23.10
N LEU A 81 -6.91 -7.54 -22.09
CA LEU A 81 -6.19 -6.98 -20.95
C LEU A 81 -5.27 -8.07 -20.43
N ASN A 82 -3.98 -7.87 -20.63
CA ASN A 82 -3.02 -8.81 -20.12
C ASN A 82 -2.64 -8.34 -18.73
N GLU A 83 -2.58 -9.27 -17.80
CA GLU A 83 -2.30 -8.95 -16.40
C GLU A 83 -0.86 -8.42 -16.24
N GLN A 84 0.04 -8.81 -17.14
CA GLN A 84 1.41 -8.33 -17.26
C GLN A 84 1.48 -6.87 -17.75
N ASP A 85 0.43 -6.34 -18.37
CA ASP A 85 0.36 -4.94 -18.81
C ASP A 85 0.04 -3.98 -17.64
N ARG A 86 -0.32 -4.50 -16.47
CA ARG A 86 -0.63 -3.74 -15.25
C ARG A 86 0.64 -3.35 -14.50
N ILE A 87 1.47 -2.54 -15.15
CA ILE A 87 2.83 -2.22 -14.69
C ILE A 87 2.86 -1.49 -13.34
N PHE A 88 1.82 -0.72 -13.00
CA PHE A 88 1.73 -0.02 -11.71
C PHE A 88 1.36 -0.99 -10.60
N SER A 89 0.36 -1.87 -10.78
CA SER A 89 0.10 -2.94 -9.80
C SER A 89 1.27 -3.91 -9.66
N MET A 90 1.94 -4.26 -10.77
CA MET A 90 3.15 -5.10 -10.75
C MET A 90 4.38 -4.42 -10.15
N SER A 91 4.37 -3.10 -9.94
CA SER A 91 5.47 -2.41 -9.27
C SER A 91 5.48 -2.61 -7.74
N SER A 92 4.36 -3.06 -7.17
CA SER A 92 4.24 -3.27 -5.72
C SER A 92 4.58 -4.69 -5.29
N ALA A 93 5.61 -4.82 -4.46
CA ALA A 93 5.98 -6.11 -3.87
C ALA A 93 4.88 -6.66 -2.94
N ILE A 94 4.10 -5.78 -2.29
CA ILE A 94 2.96 -6.19 -1.44
C ILE A 94 1.88 -6.81 -2.32
N PHE A 95 1.54 -6.14 -3.43
CA PHE A 95 0.54 -6.63 -4.38
C PHE A 95 0.93 -7.99 -4.95
N ILE A 96 2.17 -8.13 -5.43
CA ILE A 96 2.70 -9.41 -5.94
C ILE A 96 2.61 -10.51 -4.88
N LYS A 97 3.00 -10.21 -3.63
CA LYS A 97 2.96 -11.18 -2.53
C LYS A 97 1.55 -11.65 -2.23
N VAL A 98 0.57 -10.74 -2.19
CA VAL A 98 -0.84 -11.08 -1.98
C VAL A 98 -1.34 -11.99 -3.10
N LYS A 99 -1.04 -11.63 -4.35
CA LYS A 99 -1.43 -12.39 -5.52
C LYS A 99 -0.82 -13.79 -5.58
N MET A 100 0.49 -13.92 -5.31
CA MET A 100 1.17 -15.23 -5.23
C MET A 100 0.52 -16.12 -4.18
N LYS A 101 0.18 -15.56 -3.01
CA LYS A 101 -0.49 -16.31 -1.95
C LYS A 101 -1.88 -16.80 -2.39
N GLU A 102 -2.64 -15.96 -3.08
CA GLU A 102 -3.95 -16.38 -3.62
C GLU A 102 -3.84 -17.48 -4.68
N ASP A 103 -2.77 -17.49 -5.46
CA ASP A 103 -2.51 -18.52 -6.47
C ASP A 103 -2.07 -19.84 -5.82
N ASP A 104 -1.23 -19.79 -4.77
CA ASP A 104 -0.85 -20.94 -3.95
C ASP A 104 -2.06 -21.58 -3.25
N ASP A 105 -2.99 -20.78 -2.73
CA ASP A 105 -4.20 -21.27 -2.05
C ASP A 105 -5.21 -21.94 -3.02
N LYS A 106 -5.07 -21.75 -4.34
CA LYS A 106 -5.97 -22.32 -5.37
C LYS A 106 -5.47 -23.62 -6.01
N ASN A 107 -4.23 -24.02 -5.74
CA ASN A 107 -3.59 -25.21 -6.33
C ASN A 107 -3.41 -26.34 -5.31
#